data_AF-A0A424XVG2-F1
#
_entry.id   AF-A0A424XVG2-F1
#
_cell.length_a   1.000
_cell.length_b   1.000
_cell.length_c   1.000
_cell.angle_alpha   90.00
_cell.angle_beta   90.00
_cell.angle_gamma   90.00
#
_symmetry.space_group_name_H-M   'P 1'
#
loop_
_entity.id
_entity.type
_entity.pdbx_description
1 polymer ?
#
loop_
_entity_poly.entity_id
_entity_poly.type
_entity_poly.pdbx_seq_one_letter_code
_entity_poly.pdbx_strand_id
1 'polypeptide(L)'
;MTQEKIKPVGEENLSSNPSFTPEEVGGTKSDMGKVGIVLSVLAIFLLIVFYYVVNKNVDELSQNVGLITETREMVQTLEGKMTEMDARIAEIENLPEVVKGMVLGGMLEEMSQKAGYIGEQVSEEQKAKLEQAQELLREVKGELIVE
;
A
#
# COMPACT_ATOMS: atom_id res chain seq x y z
N MET A 1 -7.46 -22.91 -87.79
CA MET A 1 -6.16 -23.39 -87.27
C MET A 1 -5.07 -22.70 -88.09
N THR A 2 -4.03 -22.01 -87.62
CA THR A 2 -3.52 -21.65 -86.28
C THR A 2 -2.35 -20.67 -86.49
N GLN A 3 -2.35 -19.55 -85.73
CA GLN A 3 -1.24 -18.72 -85.23
C GLN A 3 -0.40 -17.81 -86.17
N GLU A 4 -0.55 -16.52 -85.88
CA GLU A 4 0.37 -15.40 -86.11
C GLU A 4 1.52 -15.42 -85.08
N LYS A 5 2.72 -14.91 -85.42
CA LYS A 5 3.75 -14.58 -84.41
C LYS A 5 4.45 -13.26 -84.77
N ILE A 6 4.53 -12.39 -83.77
CA ILE A 6 4.80 -10.95 -83.88
C ILE A 6 6.09 -10.60 -83.10
N LYS A 7 6.98 -9.77 -83.71
CA LYS A 7 7.80 -8.66 -83.14
C LYS A 7 8.77 -8.97 -81.95
N PRO A 8 9.56 -8.02 -81.37
CA PRO A 8 10.16 -6.74 -81.86
C PRO A 8 11.64 -6.49 -81.41
N VAL A 9 12.25 -5.42 -81.96
CA VAL A 9 13.09 -4.32 -81.37
C VAL A 9 14.01 -4.59 -80.18
N GLY A 10 15.26 -4.12 -80.29
CA GLY A 10 16.14 -3.83 -79.16
C GLY A 10 17.06 -2.65 -79.43
N GLU A 11 17.58 -2.10 -78.33
CA GLU A 11 18.69 -1.12 -78.23
C GLU A 11 18.26 0.36 -78.31
N GLU A 12 18.62 1.24 -77.38
CA GLU A 12 19.77 1.18 -76.48
C GLU A 12 19.68 2.26 -75.40
N ASN A 13 20.30 1.94 -74.27
CA ASN A 13 20.94 2.86 -73.33
C ASN A 13 20.10 3.90 -72.58
N LEU A 14 20.00 3.68 -71.28
CA LEU A 14 20.30 4.72 -70.28
C LEU A 14 20.67 4.05 -68.96
N SER A 15 21.98 3.86 -68.79
CA SER A 15 22.62 3.48 -67.55
C SER A 15 22.98 4.72 -66.72
N SER A 16 23.13 4.51 -65.42
CA SER A 16 23.84 5.32 -64.41
C SER A 16 23.02 6.24 -63.49
N ASN A 17 22.30 5.62 -62.56
CA ASN A 17 22.25 6.05 -61.16
C ASN A 17 23.17 5.12 -60.35
N PRO A 18 23.69 5.51 -59.16
CA PRO A 18 24.36 4.57 -58.25
C PRO A 18 23.28 3.65 -57.67
N SER A 19 22.86 2.68 -58.48
CA SER A 19 22.07 1.57 -58.00
C SER A 19 23.00 0.76 -57.13
N PHE A 20 22.72 0.73 -55.82
CA PHE A 20 23.22 -0.33 -54.95
C PHE A 20 22.99 -1.65 -55.72
N THR A 21 24.07 -2.30 -56.12
CA THR A 21 23.95 -3.55 -56.87
C THR A 21 23.37 -4.59 -55.91
N PRO A 22 22.43 -5.44 -56.37
CA PRO A 22 21.89 -6.53 -55.55
C PRO A 22 22.96 -7.45 -54.95
N GLU A 23 24.18 -7.39 -55.49
CA GLU A 23 25.35 -8.17 -55.09
C GLU A 23 26.05 -7.65 -53.82
N GLU A 24 26.08 -6.33 -53.56
CA GLU A 24 26.55 -5.79 -52.25
C GLU A 24 25.58 -6.12 -51.11
N VAL A 25 24.30 -6.33 -51.46
CA VAL A 25 23.23 -6.73 -50.53
C VAL A 25 23.12 -8.26 -50.40
N GLY A 26 23.84 -9.02 -51.24
CA GLY A 26 23.75 -10.48 -51.33
C GLY A 26 24.35 -11.20 -50.11
N GLY A 27 25.50 -10.73 -49.61
CA GLY A 27 26.10 -11.24 -48.37
C GLY A 27 25.32 -10.81 -47.13
N THR A 28 24.78 -9.59 -47.14
CA THR A 28 24.06 -8.99 -46.01
C THR A 28 22.66 -9.56 -45.81
N LYS A 29 21.96 -10.00 -46.87
CA LYS A 29 20.59 -10.57 -46.77
C LYS A 29 20.53 -11.88 -45.97
N SER A 30 21.48 -12.78 -46.18
CA SER A 30 21.56 -14.03 -45.42
C SER A 30 21.88 -13.77 -43.95
N ASP A 31 22.78 -12.83 -43.68
CA ASP A 31 23.19 -12.50 -42.32
C ASP A 31 22.16 -11.64 -41.58
N MET A 32 21.42 -10.78 -42.28
CA MET A 32 20.25 -10.07 -41.72
C MET A 32 19.13 -11.02 -41.31
N GLY A 33 18.93 -12.14 -42.01
CA GLY A 33 17.97 -13.17 -41.60
C GLY A 33 18.37 -13.84 -40.28
N LYS A 34 19.65 -14.19 -40.12
CA LYS A 34 20.20 -14.74 -38.87
C LYS A 34 20.12 -13.73 -37.73
N VAL A 35 20.47 -12.47 -38.00
CA VAL A 35 20.33 -11.36 -37.05
C VAL A 35 18.87 -11.18 -36.64
N GLY A 36 17.92 -11.29 -37.57
CA GLY A 36 16.48 -11.22 -37.28
C GLY A 36 15.99 -12.32 -36.35
N ILE A 37 16.53 -13.54 -36.45
CA ILE A 37 16.23 -14.65 -35.53
C ILE A 37 16.80 -14.37 -34.14
N VAL A 38 18.04 -13.88 -34.04
CA VAL A 38 18.63 -13.52 -32.75
C VAL A 38 17.85 -12.36 -32.11
N LEU A 39 17.45 -11.37 -32.91
CA LEU A 39 16.69 -10.22 -32.46
C LEU A 39 15.27 -10.61 -32.00
N SER A 40 14.63 -11.59 -32.66
CA SER A 40 13.30 -12.05 -32.26
C SER A 40 13.35 -12.80 -30.92
N VAL A 41 14.36 -13.67 -30.72
CA VAL A 41 14.58 -14.34 -29.44
C VAL A 41 14.92 -13.31 -28.34
N LEU A 42 15.76 -12.32 -28.65
CA LEU A 42 16.09 -11.24 -27.72
C LEU A 42 14.85 -10.41 -27.34
N ALA A 43 13.98 -10.11 -28.31
CA ALA A 43 12.75 -9.35 -28.07
C ALA A 43 11.79 -10.11 -27.15
N ILE A 44 11.66 -11.43 -27.31
CA ILE A 44 10.87 -12.28 -26.40
C ILE A 44 11.48 -12.25 -25.00
N PHE A 45 12.80 -12.36 -24.89
CA PHE A 45 13.50 -12.30 -23.61
C PHE A 45 13.33 -10.95 -22.92
N LEU A 46 13.42 -9.85 -23.67
CA LEU A 46 13.14 -8.51 -23.18
C LEU A 46 11.69 -8.35 -22.73
N LEU A 47 10.73 -8.94 -23.45
CA LEU A 47 9.33 -8.96 -23.03
C LEU A 47 9.13 -9.67 -21.69
N ILE A 48 9.82 -10.79 -21.47
CA ILE A 48 9.75 -11.53 -20.20
C ILE A 48 10.32 -10.69 -19.06
N VAL A 49 11.50 -10.09 -19.25
CA VAL A 49 12.13 -9.23 -18.23
C VAL A 49 11.29 -7.98 -17.98
N PHE A 50 10.80 -7.34 -19.03
CA PHE A 50 9.93 -6.18 -18.95
C PHE A 50 8.64 -6.49 -18.21
N TYR A 51 8.00 -7.62 -18.53
CA TYR A 51 6.82 -8.11 -17.80
C TYR A 51 7.13 -8.28 -16.31
N TYR A 52 8.27 -8.89 -15.97
CA TYR A 52 8.64 -9.11 -14.58
C TYR A 52 8.94 -7.81 -13.83
N VAL A 53 9.60 -6.85 -14.48
CA VAL A 53 9.85 -5.51 -13.92
C VAL A 53 8.54 -4.77 -13.71
N VAL A 54 7.67 -4.69 -14.72
CA VAL A 54 6.38 -4.00 -14.61
C VAL A 54 5.50 -4.67 -13.56
N ASN A 55 5.37 -5.99 -13.56
CA ASN A 55 4.56 -6.72 -12.59
C ASN A 55 5.04 -6.44 -11.15
N LYS A 56 6.35 -6.47 -10.90
CA LYS A 56 6.90 -6.13 -9.57
C LYS A 56 6.64 -4.69 -9.17
N ASN A 57 6.86 -3.74 -10.09
CA ASN A 57 6.62 -2.32 -9.81
C ASN A 57 5.13 -2.02 -9.58
N VAL A 58 4.22 -2.72 -10.28
CA VAL A 58 2.78 -2.63 -10.09
C VAL A 58 2.36 -3.25 -8.75
N ASP A 59 2.93 -4.38 -8.36
CA ASP A 59 2.69 -5.00 -7.05
C ASP A 59 3.13 -4.09 -5.91
N GLU A 60 4.32 -3.48 -6.00
CA GLU A 60 4.84 -2.53 -5.01
C GLU A 60 4.04 -1.22 -4.96
N LEU A 61 3.65 -0.68 -6.12
CA LEU A 61 2.77 0.50 -6.18
C LEU A 61 1.39 0.21 -5.59
N SER A 62 0.83 -0.97 -5.86
CA SER A 62 -0.45 -1.42 -5.30
C SER A 62 -0.39 -1.54 -3.77
N GLN A 63 0.72 -2.08 -3.24
CA GLN A 63 0.96 -2.13 -1.79
C GLN A 63 1.07 -0.73 -1.17
N ASN A 64 1.79 0.19 -1.82
CA ASN A 64 1.92 1.57 -1.34
C ASN A 64 0.58 2.34 -1.37
N VAL A 65 -0.25 2.12 -2.40
CA VAL A 65 -1.60 2.71 -2.47
C VAL A 65 -2.55 2.08 -1.43
N GLY A 66 -2.42 0.79 -1.17
CA GLY A 66 -3.12 0.09 -0.08
C GLY A 66 -2.80 0.70 1.28
N LEU A 67 -1.51 0.88 1.59
CA LEU A 67 -1.06 1.51 2.84
C LEU A 67 -1.56 2.95 2.99
N ILE A 68 -1.60 3.74 1.92
CA ILE A 68 -2.13 5.12 1.96
C ILE A 68 -3.65 5.11 2.21
N THR A 69 -4.37 4.15 1.63
CA THR A 69 -5.82 4.01 1.84
C THR A 69 -6.12 3.61 3.27
N GLU A 70 -5.39 2.63 3.82
CA GLU A 70 -5.51 2.20 5.22
C GLU A 70 -5.13 3.33 6.19
N THR A 71 -4.06 4.08 5.90
CA THR A 71 -3.66 5.24 6.72
C THR A 71 -4.74 6.32 6.70
N ARG A 72 -5.38 6.56 5.54
CA ARG A 72 -6.46 7.55 5.42
C ARG A 72 -7.72 7.11 6.18
N GLU A 73 -8.09 5.83 6.10
CA GLU A 73 -9.20 5.27 6.87
C GLU A 73 -8.92 5.31 8.37
N MET A 74 -7.68 5.04 8.78
CA MET A 74 -7.25 5.14 10.18
C MET A 74 -7.31 6.59 10.68
N VAL A 75 -6.87 7.56 9.87
CA VAL A 75 -6.96 9.00 10.19
C VAL A 75 -8.42 9.46 10.27
N GLN A 76 -9.28 9.06 9.34
CA GLN A 76 -10.71 9.38 9.39
C GLN A 76 -11.41 8.75 10.60
N THR A 77 -11.03 7.51 10.95
CA THR A 77 -11.52 6.84 12.16
C THR A 77 -11.03 7.53 13.42
N LEU A 78 -9.77 7.99 13.43
CA LEU A 78 -9.20 8.72 14.56
C LEU A 78 -9.86 10.10 14.73
N GLU A 79 -10.12 10.81 13.64
CA GLU A 79 -10.84 12.09 13.62
C GLU A 79 -12.30 11.92 14.10
N GLY A 80 -12.98 10.85 13.67
CA GLY A 80 -14.29 10.48 14.19
C GLY A 80 -14.28 10.16 15.68
N LYS A 81 -13.29 9.39 16.15
CA LYS A 81 -13.12 9.07 17.58
C LYS A 81 -12.75 10.29 18.41
N MET A 82 -11.94 11.20 17.90
CA MET A 82 -11.63 12.47 18.57
C MET A 82 -12.87 13.35 18.66
N THR A 83 -13.65 13.46 17.59
CA THR A 83 -14.92 14.20 17.62
C THR A 83 -15.92 13.59 18.62
N GLU A 84 -16.00 12.26 18.69
CA GLU A 84 -16.82 11.56 19.69
C GLU A 84 -16.29 11.75 21.11
N MET A 85 -14.96 11.75 21.30
CA MET A 85 -14.33 12.01 22.58
C MET A 85 -14.56 13.45 23.04
N ASP A 86 -14.41 14.43 22.14
CA ASP A 86 -14.71 15.84 22.39
C ASP A 86 -16.20 16.04 22.70
N ALA A 87 -17.09 15.33 22.01
CA ALA A 87 -18.53 15.34 22.31
C ALA A 87 -18.83 14.73 23.68
N ARG A 88 -18.20 13.62 24.05
CA ARG A 88 -18.32 13.02 25.39
C ARG A 88 -17.70 13.90 26.47
N ILE A 89 -16.60 14.62 26.18
CA ILE A 89 -15.99 15.58 27.09
C ILE A 89 -16.88 16.81 27.26
N ALA A 90 -17.48 17.31 26.18
CA ALA A 90 -18.46 18.39 26.23
C ALA A 90 -19.75 17.98 26.94
N GLU A 91 -20.17 16.72 26.80
CA GLU A 91 -21.27 16.15 27.56
C GLU A 91 -20.89 16.05 29.04
N ILE A 92 -19.70 15.56 29.38
CA ILE A 92 -19.16 15.55 30.75
C ILE A 92 -19.10 16.97 31.33
N GLU A 93 -18.63 17.96 30.61
CA GLU A 93 -18.55 19.36 31.07
C GLU A 93 -19.94 19.94 31.41
N ASN A 94 -20.98 19.50 30.69
CA ASN A 94 -22.37 19.90 30.89
C ASN A 94 -23.19 18.94 31.78
N LEU A 95 -22.61 17.84 32.27
CA LEU A 95 -23.30 16.93 33.18
C LEU A 95 -23.38 17.55 34.58
N PRO A 96 -24.52 17.41 35.29
CA PRO A 96 -24.62 17.78 36.70
C PRO A 96 -23.50 17.09 37.50
N GLU A 97 -22.88 17.79 38.46
CA GLU A 97 -21.76 17.27 39.28
C GLU A 97 -22.03 15.88 39.87
N VAL A 98 -23.29 15.60 40.22
CA VAL A 98 -23.77 14.30 40.70
C VAL A 98 -23.51 13.15 39.70
N VAL A 99 -23.64 13.39 38.40
CA VAL A 99 -23.40 12.37 37.36
C VAL A 99 -21.90 12.20 37.11
N LYS A 100 -21.10 13.28 37.16
CA LYS A 100 -19.63 13.20 37.10
C LYS A 100 -19.09 12.37 38.26
N GLY A 101 -19.55 12.65 39.49
CA GLY A 101 -19.21 11.89 40.68
C GLY A 101 -19.59 10.41 40.58
N MET A 102 -20.76 10.11 40.00
CA MET A 102 -21.20 8.72 39.77
C MET A 102 -20.32 7.98 38.74
N VAL A 103 -19.96 8.63 37.63
CA VAL A 103 -19.11 8.04 36.58
C VAL A 103 -17.68 7.86 37.09
N LEU A 104 -17.09 8.89 37.70
CA LEU A 104 -15.75 8.83 38.28
C LEU A 104 -15.69 7.82 39.43
N GLY A 105 -16.71 7.78 40.28
CA GLY A 105 -16.85 6.78 41.35
C GLY A 105 -16.90 5.34 40.82
N GLY A 106 -17.57 5.11 39.69
CA GLY A 106 -17.58 3.81 39.00
C GLY A 106 -16.21 3.43 38.44
N MET A 107 -15.50 4.37 37.80
CA MET A 107 -14.14 4.14 37.30
C MET A 107 -13.15 3.83 38.42
N LEU A 108 -13.20 4.58 39.53
CA LEU A 108 -12.35 4.34 40.70
C LEU A 108 -12.60 2.95 41.32
N GLU A 109 -13.86 2.49 41.32
CA GLU A 109 -14.22 1.15 41.79
C GLU A 109 -13.70 0.04 40.88
N GLU A 110 -13.83 0.19 39.56
CA GLU A 110 -13.23 -0.74 38.59
C GLU A 110 -11.70 -0.79 38.71
N MET A 111 -11.05 0.35 38.91
CA MET A 111 -9.60 0.43 39.14
C MET A 111 -9.21 -0.28 40.44
N SER A 112 -9.96 -0.09 41.53
CA SER A 112 -9.71 -0.78 42.79
C SER A 112 -9.83 -2.31 42.63
N GLN A 113 -10.82 -2.79 41.88
CA GLN A 113 -11.00 -4.22 41.60
C GLN A 113 -9.85 -4.79 40.77
N LYS A 114 -9.45 -4.09 39.70
CA LYS A 114 -8.32 -4.49 38.84
C LYS A 114 -6.99 -4.48 39.61
N ALA A 115 -6.76 -3.47 40.45
CA ALA A 115 -5.58 -3.39 41.30
C ALA A 115 -5.50 -4.56 42.29
N GLY A 116 -6.64 -5.02 42.82
CA GLY A 116 -6.70 -6.18 43.71
C GLY A 116 -6.33 -7.47 42.98
N TYR A 117 -6.91 -7.67 41.81
CA TYR A 117 -6.62 -8.83 40.96
C TYR A 117 -5.16 -8.89 40.49
N ILE A 118 -4.55 -7.73 40.18
CA ILE A 118 -3.13 -7.64 39.84
C ILE A 118 -2.28 -7.86 41.10
N GLY A 119 -2.71 -7.33 42.26
CA GLY A 119 -2.08 -7.51 43.56
C GLY A 119 -1.85 -8.97 43.95
N GLU A 120 -2.76 -9.86 43.57
CA GLU A 120 -2.66 -11.30 43.79
C GLU A 120 -1.61 -12.00 42.90
N GLN A 121 -1.15 -11.34 41.83
CA GLN A 121 -0.24 -11.90 40.82
C GLN A 121 1.17 -11.30 40.84
N VAL A 122 1.41 -10.32 41.69
CA VAL A 122 2.68 -9.59 41.77
C VAL A 122 3.46 -9.94 43.05
N SER A 123 4.69 -9.48 43.17
CA SER A 123 5.48 -9.69 44.39
C SER A 123 4.87 -8.95 45.59
N GLU A 124 5.17 -9.41 46.81
CA GLU A 124 4.67 -8.78 48.05
C GLU A 124 4.99 -7.27 48.13
N GLU A 125 6.14 -6.83 47.61
CA GLU A 125 6.48 -5.40 47.56
C GLU A 125 5.58 -4.61 46.59
N GLN A 126 5.23 -5.20 45.44
CA GLN A 126 4.35 -4.59 44.45
C GLN A 126 2.90 -4.61 44.90
N LYS A 127 2.50 -5.67 45.61
CA LYS A 127 1.19 -5.80 46.24
C LYS A 127 0.97 -4.70 47.30
N ALA A 128 1.95 -4.44 48.15
CA ALA A 128 1.87 -3.35 49.13
C ALA A 128 1.69 -1.96 48.47
N LYS A 129 2.32 -1.72 47.31
CA LYS A 129 2.12 -0.48 46.53
C LYS A 129 0.72 -0.40 45.91
N LEU A 130 0.19 -1.53 45.46
CA LEU A 130 -1.18 -1.60 44.94
C LEU A 130 -2.24 -1.43 46.03
N GLU A 131 -2.00 -1.96 47.23
CA GLU A 131 -2.86 -1.75 48.40
C GLU A 131 -2.89 -0.26 48.80
N GLN A 132 -1.74 0.42 48.82
CA GLN A 132 -1.69 1.87 49.02
C GLN A 132 -2.44 2.64 47.92
N ALA A 133 -2.29 2.23 46.67
CA ALA A 133 -3.04 2.83 45.57
C ALA A 133 -4.57 2.62 45.72
N GLN A 134 -5.01 1.44 46.18
CA GLN A 134 -6.42 1.17 46.46
C GLN A 134 -6.96 2.06 47.59
N GLU A 135 -6.18 2.33 48.62
CA GLU A 135 -6.58 3.21 49.71
C GLU A 135 -6.75 4.66 49.24
N LEU A 136 -5.81 5.17 48.44
CA LEU A 136 -5.93 6.48 47.80
C LEU A 136 -7.14 6.57 46.87
N LEU A 137 -7.41 5.53 46.08
CA LEU A 137 -8.60 5.50 45.21
C LEU A 137 -9.91 5.53 46.01
N ARG A 138 -9.92 4.91 47.20
CA ARG A 138 -11.08 4.96 48.12
C ARG A 138 -11.26 6.32 48.77
N GLU A 139 -10.16 6.97 49.15
CA GLU A 139 -10.17 8.34 49.70
C GLU A 139 -10.74 9.32 48.68
N VAL A 140 -10.22 9.32 47.45
CA VAL A 140 -10.72 10.17 46.35
C VAL A 140 -12.20 9.89 46.04
N LYS A 141 -12.62 8.62 46.06
CA LYS A 141 -14.06 8.26 45.90
C LYS A 141 -14.91 8.84 47.04
N GLY A 142 -14.40 8.83 48.27
CA GLY A 142 -15.07 9.41 49.44
C GLY A 142 -15.27 10.91 49.30
N GLU A 143 -14.26 11.62 48.81
CA GLU A 143 -14.31 13.07 48.56
C GLU A 143 -15.31 13.42 47.44
N LEU A 144 -15.32 12.64 46.35
CA LEU A 144 -16.21 12.84 45.19
C LEU A 144 -17.72 12.60 45.47
N ILE A 145 -18.07 11.91 46.55
CA ILE A 145 -19.47 11.60 46.92
C ILE A 145 -20.00 12.57 48.00
N VAL A 146 -19.12 13.31 48.66
CA VAL A 146 -19.45 14.17 49.82
C VAL A 146 -19.64 15.65 49.43
N GLU A 147 -19.33 16.03 48.19
CA GLU A 147 -19.65 17.34 47.60
C GLU A 147 -21.01 17.33 46.86
#